data_AF-A0A975CKI5-F1
#
_entry.id   AF-A0A975CKI5-F1
#
_cell.length_a   1.000
_cell.length_b   1.000
_cell.length_c   1.000
_cell.angle_alpha   90.00
_cell.angle_beta   90.00
_cell.angle_gamma   90.00
#
_symmetry.space_group_name_H-M   'P 1'
#
loop_
_entity.id
_entity.type
_entity.pdbx_description
1 polymer ?
#
loop_
_entity_poly.entity_id
_entity_poly.type
_entity_poly.pdbx_seq_one_letter_code
_entity_poly.pdbx_strand_id
1 'polypeptide(L)'
;MLTRQPASAPSVSGLALTLADYPPYLLPHPGCGKDVSIAQAHENLEWFLAHRDERLALVSALVQQRAGIDTAPALADSLVHGANLADALNDWAAREWPSVARPEWGATRWLDLPRDRDHIALSMALDVAILLGEVIRRGNPDWRWGLDLSKVNLKDDMVSARRVMLLADPVGRHTEPFLVDLEDQMVSRIWQPELYDYQLPDHPWLKEMREALRGDHMRVYREQAEQHPIRP
;
A
#
# COMPACT_ATOMS: atom_id res chain seq x y z
N MET A 1 -16.34 32.83 -32.36
CA MET A 1 -17.21 31.96 -31.53
C MET A 1 -16.61 30.56 -31.55
N LEU A 2 -15.92 30.16 -30.48
CA LEU A 2 -15.40 28.81 -30.32
C LEU A 2 -16.51 27.96 -29.70
N THR A 3 -17.06 27.05 -30.49
CA THR A 3 -18.01 26.04 -30.04
C THR A 3 -17.29 25.06 -29.12
N ARG A 4 -17.62 25.11 -27.82
CA ARG A 4 -17.24 24.06 -26.87
C ARG A 4 -17.93 22.76 -27.29
N GLN A 5 -17.14 21.74 -27.60
CA GLN A 5 -17.63 20.36 -27.70
C GLN A 5 -18.22 19.95 -26.34
N PRO A 6 -19.39 19.30 -26.30
CA PRO A 6 -19.92 18.74 -25.06
C PRO A 6 -18.99 17.63 -24.57
N ALA A 7 -18.65 17.67 -23.28
CA ALA A 7 -17.95 16.59 -22.61
C ALA A 7 -18.75 15.29 -22.80
N SER A 8 -18.15 14.29 -23.43
CA SER A 8 -18.67 12.93 -23.49
C SER A 8 -18.94 12.44 -22.07
N ALA A 9 -20.15 11.91 -21.83
CA ALA A 9 -20.47 11.27 -20.56
C ALA A 9 -19.38 10.24 -20.21
N PRO A 10 -18.94 10.14 -18.95
CA PRO A 10 -17.91 9.18 -18.58
C PRO A 10 -18.46 7.78 -18.87
N SER A 11 -17.86 7.10 -19.85
CA SER A 11 -18.08 5.67 -20.02
C SER A 11 -17.72 5.00 -18.70
N VAL A 12 -18.65 4.28 -18.09
CA VAL A 12 -18.34 3.46 -16.91
C VAL A 12 -17.15 2.59 -17.31
N SER A 13 -16.01 2.80 -16.66
CA SER A 13 -14.81 2.05 -17.01
C SER A 13 -15.01 0.58 -16.70
N GLY A 14 -14.22 -0.28 -17.33
CA GLY A 14 -14.25 -1.70 -17.01
C GLY A 14 -13.82 -1.98 -15.56
N LEU A 15 -12.97 -1.16 -14.93
CA LEU A 15 -12.58 -1.35 -13.52
C LEU A 15 -13.76 -1.12 -12.57
N ALA A 16 -14.51 -0.02 -12.71
CA ALA A 16 -15.64 0.26 -11.83
C ALA A 16 -16.71 -0.84 -11.88
N LEU A 17 -16.98 -1.39 -13.06
CA LEU A 17 -17.87 -2.55 -13.22
C LEU A 17 -17.30 -3.81 -12.59
N THR A 18 -16.01 -4.08 -12.79
CA THR A 18 -15.34 -5.27 -12.20
C THR A 18 -15.35 -5.20 -10.68
N LEU A 19 -15.21 -4.01 -10.10
CA LEU A 19 -15.21 -3.84 -8.65
C LEU A 19 -16.60 -4.02 -8.01
N ALA A 20 -17.69 -3.98 -8.76
CA ALA A 20 -19.03 -4.17 -8.22
C ALA A 20 -19.23 -5.54 -7.54
N ASP A 21 -18.54 -6.56 -8.06
CA ASP A 21 -18.55 -7.93 -7.52
C ASP A 21 -17.27 -8.29 -6.75
N TYR A 22 -16.39 -7.31 -6.48
CA TYR A 22 -15.12 -7.57 -5.82
C TYR A 22 -15.35 -7.87 -4.32
N PRO A 23 -14.72 -8.91 -3.74
CA PRO A 23 -14.96 -9.25 -2.33
C PRO A 23 -14.46 -8.15 -1.39
N PRO A 24 -15.30 -7.66 -0.45
CA PRO A 24 -14.88 -6.66 0.51
C PRO A 24 -13.86 -7.25 1.50
N TYR A 25 -12.91 -6.44 1.93
CA TYR A 25 -12.04 -6.74 3.05
C TYR A 25 -12.53 -5.98 4.29
N LEU A 26 -13.19 -6.68 5.21
CA LEU A 26 -13.72 -6.08 6.42
C LEU A 26 -12.72 -6.30 7.57
N LEU A 27 -12.16 -5.22 8.10
CA LEU A 27 -11.34 -5.27 9.32
C LEU A 27 -12.23 -5.53 10.53
N PRO A 28 -11.83 -6.41 11.47
CA PRO A 28 -12.55 -6.61 12.73
C PRO A 28 -12.73 -5.31 13.52
N HIS A 29 -11.70 -4.48 13.55
CA HIS A 29 -11.69 -3.18 14.26
C HIS A 29 -11.22 -2.06 13.32
N PRO A 30 -12.13 -1.35 12.64
CA PRO A 30 -11.80 -0.19 11.82
C PRO A 30 -11.17 0.97 12.63
N GLY A 31 -10.54 1.92 11.93
CA GLY A 31 -9.87 3.08 12.54
C GLY A 31 -8.37 2.89 12.77
N CYS A 32 -7.76 3.84 13.48
CA CYS A 32 -6.32 3.84 13.80
C CYS A 32 -6.02 4.55 15.13
N GLY A 33 -4.73 4.62 15.48
CA GLY A 33 -4.24 5.49 16.56
C GLY A 33 -4.89 5.17 17.91
N LYS A 34 -5.47 6.18 18.56
CA LYS A 34 -6.04 6.03 19.90
C LYS A 34 -7.38 5.29 19.91
N ASP A 35 -8.08 5.25 18.77
CA ASP A 35 -9.41 4.67 18.64
C ASP A 35 -9.40 3.14 18.58
N VAL A 36 -8.25 2.54 18.24
CA VAL A 36 -8.03 1.09 18.23
C VAL A 36 -7.15 0.72 19.41
N SER A 37 -7.60 -0.12 20.35
CA SER A 37 -6.74 -0.60 21.45
C SER A 37 -5.62 -1.53 20.95
N ILE A 38 -4.59 -1.76 21.78
CA ILE A 38 -3.50 -2.69 21.42
C ILE A 38 -4.04 -4.10 21.16
N ALA A 39 -5.00 -4.58 21.96
CA ALA A 39 -5.61 -5.90 21.75
C ALA A 39 -6.35 -5.97 20.40
N GLN A 40 -7.14 -4.95 20.08
CA GLN A 40 -7.83 -4.85 18.79
C GLN A 40 -6.86 -4.77 17.60
N ALA A 41 -5.72 -4.08 17.77
CA ALA A 41 -4.68 -4.04 16.76
C ALA A 41 -4.08 -5.44 16.51
N HIS A 42 -3.88 -6.24 17.55
CA HIS A 42 -3.46 -7.64 17.40
C HIS A 42 -4.50 -8.49 16.69
N GLU A 43 -5.79 -8.36 17.04
CA GLU A 43 -6.88 -9.04 16.33
C GLU A 43 -6.93 -8.66 14.84
N ASN A 44 -6.68 -7.39 14.51
CA ASN A 44 -6.54 -6.93 13.12
C ASN A 44 -5.34 -7.56 12.40
N LEU A 45 -4.18 -7.68 13.06
CA LEU A 45 -3.00 -8.35 12.48
C LEU A 45 -3.27 -9.84 12.24
N GLU A 46 -3.86 -10.53 13.21
CA GLU A 46 -4.22 -11.95 13.07
C GLU A 46 -5.20 -12.16 11.92
N TRP A 47 -6.23 -11.32 11.82
CA TRP A 47 -7.17 -11.31 10.71
C TRP A 47 -6.47 -11.08 9.37
N PHE A 48 -5.59 -10.09 9.29
CA PHE A 48 -4.80 -9.80 8.10
C PHE A 48 -3.97 -11.01 7.67
N LEU A 49 -3.20 -11.59 8.59
CA LEU A 49 -2.34 -12.73 8.27
C LEU A 49 -3.15 -13.96 7.85
N ALA A 50 -4.33 -14.19 8.44
CA ALA A 50 -5.21 -15.30 8.10
C ALA A 50 -5.80 -15.18 6.68
N HIS A 51 -6.04 -13.97 6.19
CA HIS A 51 -6.68 -13.74 4.88
C HIS A 51 -5.69 -13.30 3.79
N ARG A 52 -4.44 -12.96 4.14
CA ARG A 52 -3.46 -12.36 3.22
C ARG A 52 -3.32 -13.13 1.91
N ASP A 53 -3.18 -14.46 1.98
CA ASP A 53 -2.92 -15.28 0.81
C ASP A 53 -4.15 -15.36 -0.13
N GLU A 54 -5.36 -15.36 0.43
CA GLU A 54 -6.61 -15.23 -0.34
C GLU A 54 -6.66 -13.86 -1.04
N ARG A 55 -6.40 -12.78 -0.30
CA ARG A 55 -6.39 -11.41 -0.86
C ARG A 55 -5.34 -11.24 -1.96
N LEU A 56 -4.16 -11.84 -1.79
CA LEU A 56 -3.10 -11.86 -2.80
C LEU A 56 -3.54 -12.57 -4.09
N ALA A 57 -4.30 -13.66 -3.98
CA ALA A 57 -4.86 -14.36 -5.13
C ALA A 57 -5.93 -13.52 -5.84
N LEU A 58 -6.81 -12.85 -5.10
CA LEU A 58 -7.85 -11.97 -5.65
C LEU A 58 -7.25 -10.82 -6.47
N VAL A 59 -6.27 -10.09 -5.91
CA VAL A 59 -5.65 -8.98 -6.64
C VAL A 59 -4.82 -9.46 -7.82
N SER A 60 -4.13 -10.60 -7.71
CA SER A 60 -3.39 -11.19 -8.83
C SER A 60 -4.31 -11.53 -9.99
N ALA A 61 -5.48 -12.11 -9.71
CA ALA A 61 -6.50 -12.38 -10.72
C ALA A 61 -7.06 -11.08 -11.34
N LEU A 62 -7.33 -10.07 -10.51
CA LEU A 62 -7.82 -8.77 -10.95
C LEU A 62 -6.85 -8.09 -11.92
N VAL A 63 -5.56 -7.97 -11.55
CA VAL A 63 -4.58 -7.26 -12.40
C VAL A 63 -4.24 -8.05 -13.67
N GLN A 64 -4.28 -9.38 -13.61
CA GLN A 64 -4.19 -10.21 -14.80
C GLN A 64 -5.37 -9.97 -15.74
N GLN A 65 -6.60 -9.95 -15.23
CA GLN A 65 -7.81 -9.73 -16.03
C GLN A 65 -7.88 -8.32 -16.63
N ARG A 66 -7.51 -7.29 -15.84
CA ARG A 66 -7.69 -5.88 -16.22
C ARG A 66 -6.51 -5.29 -16.98
N ALA A 67 -5.31 -5.80 -16.78
CA ALA A 67 -4.09 -5.22 -17.32
C ALA A 67 -3.14 -6.24 -17.96
N GLY A 68 -3.45 -7.54 -17.93
CA GLY A 68 -2.55 -8.58 -18.43
C GLY A 68 -1.27 -8.70 -17.61
N ILE A 69 -1.27 -8.24 -16.36
CA ILE A 69 -0.11 -8.26 -15.47
C ILE A 69 -0.03 -9.62 -14.80
N ASP A 70 1.02 -10.37 -15.10
CA ASP A 70 1.36 -11.61 -14.38
C ASP A 70 2.19 -11.28 -13.14
N THR A 71 1.64 -11.58 -11.96
CA THR A 71 2.29 -11.33 -10.67
C THR A 71 3.24 -12.46 -10.26
N ALA A 72 3.13 -13.65 -10.87
CA ALA A 72 3.87 -14.83 -10.44
C ALA A 72 5.40 -14.66 -10.52
N PRO A 73 5.99 -14.07 -11.59
CA PRO A 73 7.44 -13.86 -11.65
C PRO A 73 7.95 -12.98 -10.51
N ALA A 74 7.25 -11.89 -10.19
CA ALA A 74 7.63 -10.98 -9.11
C ALA A 74 7.43 -11.58 -7.71
N LEU A 75 6.49 -12.51 -7.54
CA LEU A 75 6.31 -13.23 -6.29
C LEU A 75 7.29 -14.40 -6.12
N ALA A 76 7.86 -14.91 -7.21
CA ALA A 76 8.85 -15.99 -7.21
C ALA A 76 10.29 -15.48 -7.09
N ASP A 77 10.63 -14.40 -7.81
CA ASP A 77 11.93 -13.74 -7.76
C ASP A 77 11.75 -12.21 -7.68
N SER A 78 11.46 -11.76 -6.46
CA SER A 78 11.08 -10.38 -6.19
C SER A 78 12.18 -9.36 -6.43
N LEU A 79 13.45 -9.74 -6.20
CA LEU A 79 14.58 -8.84 -6.46
C LEU A 79 14.75 -8.55 -7.95
N VAL A 80 14.50 -9.55 -8.81
CA VAL A 80 14.65 -9.42 -10.26
C VAL A 80 13.42 -8.75 -10.89
N HIS A 81 12.22 -9.16 -10.49
CA HIS A 81 10.99 -8.78 -11.19
C HIS A 81 10.11 -7.77 -10.45
N GLY A 82 10.40 -7.47 -9.18
CA GLY A 82 9.56 -6.62 -8.33
C GLY A 82 9.40 -5.19 -8.86
N ALA A 83 10.49 -4.57 -9.34
CA ALA A 83 10.44 -3.21 -9.90
C ALA A 83 9.56 -3.15 -11.15
N ASN A 84 9.69 -4.13 -12.06
CA ASN A 84 8.87 -4.18 -13.27
C ASN A 84 7.37 -4.36 -12.96
N LEU A 85 7.04 -5.16 -11.94
CA LEU A 85 5.66 -5.28 -11.46
C LEU A 85 5.14 -3.95 -10.92
N ALA A 86 5.93 -3.24 -10.11
CA ALA A 86 5.53 -1.95 -9.56
C ALA A 86 5.26 -0.91 -10.66
N ASP A 87 6.11 -0.87 -11.69
CA ASP A 87 5.93 0.01 -12.86
C ASP A 87 4.65 -0.36 -13.63
N ALA A 88 4.42 -1.65 -13.88
CA ALA A 88 3.20 -2.10 -14.55
C ALA A 88 1.92 -1.78 -13.75
N LEU A 89 1.96 -1.92 -12.42
CA LEU A 89 0.86 -1.53 -11.54
C LEU A 89 0.65 -0.01 -11.55
N ASN A 90 1.72 0.78 -11.61
CA ASN A 90 1.64 2.23 -11.74
C ASN A 90 0.95 2.64 -13.05
N ASP A 91 1.33 2.03 -14.16
CA ASP A 91 0.74 2.31 -15.47
C ASP A 91 -0.73 1.87 -15.55
N TRP A 92 -1.06 0.71 -14.97
CA TRP A 92 -2.44 0.26 -14.84
C TRP A 92 -3.27 1.25 -14.01
N ALA A 93 -2.76 1.67 -12.86
CA ALA A 93 -3.46 2.57 -11.98
C ALA A 93 -3.66 3.96 -12.61
N ALA A 94 -2.67 4.50 -13.32
CA ALA A 94 -2.81 5.74 -14.08
C ALA A 94 -3.93 5.67 -15.13
N ARG A 95 -4.11 4.51 -15.77
CA ARG A 95 -5.10 4.29 -16.82
C ARG A 95 -6.51 4.04 -16.29
N GLU A 96 -6.65 3.19 -15.26
CA GLU A 96 -7.95 2.65 -14.85
C GLU A 96 -8.48 3.27 -13.56
N TRP A 97 -7.63 3.69 -12.62
CA TRP A 97 -8.09 4.16 -11.32
C TRP A 97 -8.84 5.50 -11.33
N PRO A 98 -8.65 6.44 -12.30
CA PRO A 98 -9.49 7.64 -12.39
C PRO A 98 -11.00 7.36 -12.40
N SER A 99 -11.41 6.17 -12.85
CA SER A 99 -12.82 5.77 -12.88
C SER A 99 -13.40 5.33 -11.53
N VAL A 100 -12.55 4.97 -10.57
CA VAL A 100 -12.91 4.60 -9.20
C VAL A 100 -12.38 5.62 -8.20
N ALA A 101 -11.83 6.73 -8.70
CA ALA A 101 -11.34 7.82 -7.89
C ALA A 101 -12.47 8.48 -7.10
N ARG A 102 -12.14 8.90 -5.88
CA ARG A 102 -13.08 9.43 -4.89
C ARG A 102 -12.43 10.58 -4.11
N PRO A 103 -12.23 11.75 -4.74
CA PRO A 103 -11.58 12.89 -4.09
C PRO A 103 -12.29 13.37 -2.82
N GLU A 104 -13.59 13.11 -2.72
CA GLU A 104 -14.43 13.49 -1.59
C GLU A 104 -14.14 12.71 -0.28
N TRP A 105 -13.42 11.59 -0.35
CA TRP A 105 -13.09 10.81 0.85
C TRP A 105 -12.03 11.50 1.72
N GLY A 106 -11.08 12.21 1.13
CA GLY A 106 -10.02 12.88 1.88
C GLY A 106 -8.99 11.95 2.55
N ALA A 107 -7.93 12.53 3.13
CA ALA A 107 -6.73 11.82 3.58
C ALA A 107 -6.94 10.84 4.74
N THR A 108 -7.78 11.20 5.71
CA THR A 108 -7.85 10.48 7.00
C THR A 108 -9.14 9.69 7.18
N ARG A 109 -10.22 10.06 6.48
CA ARG A 109 -11.54 9.43 6.71
C ARG A 109 -11.60 7.98 6.23
N TRP A 110 -10.75 7.58 5.30
CA TRP A 110 -10.85 6.28 4.65
C TRP A 110 -10.68 5.09 5.61
N LEU A 111 -10.02 5.29 6.76
CA LEU A 111 -9.83 4.27 7.80
C LEU A 111 -11.13 3.91 8.53
N ASP A 112 -12.09 4.84 8.53
CA ASP A 112 -13.40 4.67 9.16
C ASP A 112 -14.47 4.22 8.16
N LEU A 113 -14.15 4.22 6.85
CA LEU A 113 -15.11 3.89 5.81
C LEU A 113 -15.32 2.38 5.72
N PRO A 114 -16.59 1.93 5.57
CA PRO A 114 -16.87 0.52 5.34
C PRO A 114 -16.33 0.15 3.95
N ARG A 115 -15.36 -0.77 3.88
CA ARG A 115 -14.62 -1.15 2.67
C ARG A 115 -15.42 -2.02 1.70
N ASP A 116 -16.73 -1.78 1.62
CA ASP A 116 -17.68 -2.46 0.78
C ASP A 116 -18.44 -1.47 -0.11
N ARG A 117 -19.23 -1.99 -1.05
CA ARG A 117 -20.17 -1.22 -1.90
C ARG A 117 -19.52 0.05 -2.48
N ASP A 118 -19.93 1.22 -2.01
CA ASP A 118 -19.48 2.51 -2.51
C ASP A 118 -17.98 2.75 -2.28
N HIS A 119 -17.38 2.10 -1.27
CA HIS A 119 -15.96 2.19 -0.93
C HIS A 119 -15.15 0.94 -1.26
N ILE A 120 -15.67 0.07 -2.13
CA ILE A 120 -14.99 -1.19 -2.50
C ILE A 120 -13.59 -0.97 -3.09
N ALA A 121 -13.33 0.21 -3.67
CA ALA A 121 -12.02 0.60 -4.16
C ALA A 121 -10.94 0.61 -3.05
N LEU A 122 -11.32 0.81 -1.77
CA LEU A 122 -10.39 0.69 -0.64
C LEU A 122 -9.96 -0.75 -0.38
N SER A 123 -10.85 -1.73 -0.62
CA SER A 123 -10.48 -3.16 -0.55
C SER A 123 -9.47 -3.52 -1.65
N MET A 124 -9.69 -3.01 -2.88
CA MET A 124 -8.72 -3.16 -3.96
C MET A 124 -7.38 -2.49 -3.62
N ALA A 125 -7.39 -1.27 -3.07
CA ALA A 125 -6.19 -0.54 -2.69
C ALA A 125 -5.36 -1.30 -1.64
N LEU A 126 -6.02 -1.85 -0.61
CA LEU A 126 -5.37 -2.70 0.36
C LEU A 126 -4.75 -3.93 -0.31
N ASP A 127 -5.46 -4.61 -1.21
CA ASP A 127 -4.90 -5.83 -1.80
C ASP A 127 -3.69 -5.53 -2.71
N VAL A 128 -3.70 -4.39 -3.42
CA VAL A 128 -2.51 -3.93 -4.16
C VAL A 128 -1.36 -3.62 -3.21
N ALA A 129 -1.64 -3.02 -2.05
CA ALA A 129 -0.64 -2.82 -1.00
C ALA A 129 -0.11 -4.15 -0.43
N ILE A 130 -0.96 -5.17 -0.26
CA ILE A 130 -0.57 -6.53 0.14
C ILE A 130 0.37 -7.14 -0.91
N LEU A 131 0.02 -7.03 -2.19
CA LEU A 131 0.85 -7.53 -3.29
C LEU A 131 2.24 -6.90 -3.28
N LEU A 132 2.32 -5.57 -3.21
CA LEU A 132 3.59 -4.85 -3.15
C LEU A 132 4.39 -5.19 -1.89
N GLY A 133 3.72 -5.31 -0.74
CA GLY A 133 4.36 -5.64 0.53
C GLY A 133 4.91 -7.06 0.53
N GLU A 134 4.21 -8.02 -0.07
CA GLU A 134 4.71 -9.39 -0.24
C GLU A 134 5.91 -9.46 -1.19
N VAL A 135 5.94 -8.66 -2.26
CA VAL A 135 7.11 -8.54 -3.14
C VAL A 135 8.31 -7.99 -2.35
N ILE A 136 8.13 -6.92 -1.58
CA ILE A 136 9.21 -6.38 -0.73
C ILE A 136 9.69 -7.44 0.27
N ARG A 137 8.76 -8.07 1.01
CA ARG A 137 9.06 -9.05 2.06
C ARG A 137 9.82 -10.27 1.52
N ARG A 138 9.49 -10.72 0.31
CA ARG A 138 10.15 -11.87 -0.33
C ARG A 138 11.51 -11.51 -0.92
N GLY A 139 11.68 -10.29 -1.42
CA GLY A 139 12.95 -9.81 -1.95
C GLY A 139 13.93 -9.35 -0.87
N ASN A 140 13.41 -8.90 0.28
CA ASN A 140 14.21 -8.46 1.42
C ASN A 140 13.60 -8.98 2.74
N PRO A 141 14.21 -10.02 3.35
CA PRO A 141 13.67 -10.71 4.51
C PRO A 141 13.76 -9.90 5.82
N ASP A 142 14.41 -8.74 5.83
CA ASP A 142 14.39 -7.82 6.98
C ASP A 142 12.98 -7.26 7.22
N TRP A 143 12.17 -7.19 6.16
CA TRP A 143 10.79 -6.74 6.25
C TRP A 143 9.85 -7.85 6.71
N ARG A 144 8.84 -7.48 7.50
CA ARG A 144 7.77 -8.35 7.97
C ARG A 144 6.48 -7.56 8.17
N TRP A 145 5.34 -8.22 7.98
CA TRP A 145 4.08 -7.65 8.43
C TRP A 145 4.04 -7.59 9.96
N GLY A 146 3.57 -6.49 10.53
CA GLY A 146 3.40 -6.34 11.96
C GLY A 146 2.64 -5.06 12.31
N LEU A 147 2.66 -4.68 13.59
CA LEU A 147 1.96 -3.49 14.08
C LEU A 147 2.92 -2.33 14.33
N ASP A 148 2.53 -1.14 13.89
CA ASP A 148 3.16 0.09 14.38
C ASP A 148 2.71 0.34 15.83
N LEU A 149 3.55 -0.06 16.78
CA LEU A 149 3.35 0.17 18.21
C LEU A 149 4.22 1.31 18.74
N SER A 150 4.78 2.16 17.87
CA SER A 150 5.61 3.27 18.30
C SER A 150 4.81 4.24 19.17
N LYS A 151 5.35 4.54 20.36
CA LYS A 151 4.77 5.53 21.26
C LYS A 151 4.83 6.94 20.69
N VAL A 152 5.83 7.22 19.85
CA VAL A 152 5.99 8.50 19.17
C VAL A 152 4.89 8.67 18.14
N ASN A 153 4.72 7.69 17.25
CA ASN A 153 3.66 7.72 16.24
C ASN A 153 2.27 7.84 16.86
N LEU A 154 2.00 7.12 17.96
CA LEU A 154 0.74 7.25 18.70
C LEU A 154 0.55 8.63 19.35
N LYS A 155 1.62 9.22 19.89
CA LYS A 155 1.56 10.55 20.52
C LYS A 155 1.29 11.63 19.49
N ASP A 156 1.92 11.51 18.33
CA ASP A 156 1.85 12.47 17.22
C ASP A 156 0.63 12.25 16.32
N ASP A 157 -0.28 11.34 16.70
CA ASP A 157 -1.52 11.03 15.98
C ASP A 157 -1.26 10.59 14.53
N MET A 158 -0.13 9.90 14.31
CA MET A 158 0.21 9.35 13.01
C MET A 158 -0.83 8.32 12.58
N VAL A 159 -1.27 8.43 11.33
CA VAL A 159 -2.23 7.51 10.69
C VAL A 159 -1.77 6.05 10.75
N SER A 160 -0.46 5.78 10.73
CA SER A 160 0.11 4.44 10.84
C SER A 160 -0.08 3.79 12.21
N ALA A 161 -0.27 4.58 13.27
CA ALA A 161 -0.24 4.07 14.64
C ALA A 161 -1.31 2.99 14.85
N ARG A 162 -0.89 1.85 15.40
CA ARG A 162 -1.69 0.65 15.66
C ARG A 162 -2.34 0.01 14.41
N ARG A 163 -1.86 0.32 13.21
CA ARG A 163 -2.21 -0.39 11.97
C ARG A 163 -1.23 -1.51 11.66
N VAL A 164 -1.69 -2.41 10.78
CA VAL A 164 -0.83 -3.41 10.15
C VAL A 164 0.02 -2.72 9.09
N MET A 165 1.32 -2.86 9.22
CA MET A 165 2.32 -2.17 8.41
C MET A 165 3.40 -3.17 7.97
N LEU A 166 4.14 -2.82 6.93
CA LEU A 166 5.40 -3.49 6.64
C LEU A 166 6.49 -2.86 7.51
N LEU A 167 7.15 -3.69 8.32
CA LEU A 167 8.09 -3.29 9.35
C LEU A 167 9.45 -3.91 9.11
N ALA A 168 10.53 -3.18 9.38
CA ALA A 168 11.85 -3.76 9.58
C ALA A 168 12.40 -3.33 10.94
N ASP A 169 13.16 -4.22 11.58
CA ASP A 169 13.70 -3.95 12.90
C ASP A 169 14.73 -2.81 12.85
N PRO A 170 14.85 -2.00 13.92
CA PRO A 170 15.87 -0.96 13.99
C PRO A 170 17.27 -1.54 13.80
N VAL A 171 18.14 -0.82 13.08
CA VAL A 171 19.54 -1.19 12.88
C VAL A 171 20.46 -0.02 13.25
N GLY A 172 21.65 -0.35 13.72
CA GLY A 172 22.65 0.64 14.10
C GLY A 172 22.19 1.54 15.25
N ARG A 173 22.15 2.85 15.02
CA ARG A 173 21.69 3.84 16.01
C ARG A 173 20.20 4.18 15.91
N HIS A 174 19.49 3.64 14.91
CA HIS A 174 18.05 3.81 14.82
C HIS A 174 17.38 3.05 15.97
N THR A 175 16.43 3.66 16.68
CA THR A 175 15.77 3.05 17.84
C THR A 175 14.34 2.60 17.57
N GLU A 176 13.65 3.25 16.63
CA GLU A 176 12.30 2.85 16.21
C GLU A 176 12.36 1.88 15.02
N PRO A 177 11.33 1.06 14.78
CA PRO A 177 11.23 0.27 13.55
C PRO A 177 11.15 1.15 12.31
N PHE A 178 11.65 0.63 11.18
CA PHE A 178 11.36 1.19 9.87
C PHE A 178 9.94 0.81 9.46
N LEU A 179 9.23 1.72 8.80
CA LEU A 179 7.82 1.60 8.44
C LEU A 179 7.66 1.89 6.95
N VAL A 180 6.83 1.10 6.26
CA VAL A 180 6.34 1.43 4.91
C VAL A 180 4.82 1.30 4.92
N ASP A 181 4.11 2.40 4.62
CA ASP A 181 2.64 2.46 4.56
C ASP A 181 2.14 2.34 3.11
N LEU A 182 2.23 1.14 2.55
CA LEU A 182 1.80 0.90 1.17
C LEU A 182 0.30 1.18 0.97
N GLU A 183 -0.52 0.95 1.99
CA GLU A 183 -1.96 1.17 1.90
C GLU A 183 -2.27 2.66 1.78
N ASP A 184 -1.62 3.52 2.58
CA ASP A 184 -1.79 4.97 2.47
C ASP A 184 -1.34 5.49 1.09
N GLN A 185 -0.26 4.95 0.52
CA GLN A 185 0.18 5.29 -0.83
C GLN A 185 -0.87 4.90 -1.89
N MET A 186 -1.48 3.71 -1.77
CA MET A 186 -2.51 3.25 -2.72
C MET A 186 -3.80 4.04 -2.56
N VAL A 187 -4.25 4.28 -1.33
CA VAL A 187 -5.43 5.09 -1.08
C VAL A 187 -5.21 6.51 -1.60
N SER A 188 -4.04 7.10 -1.37
CA SER A 188 -3.66 8.43 -1.87
C SER A 188 -3.89 8.61 -3.35
N ARG A 189 -3.68 7.57 -4.14
CA ARG A 189 -3.96 7.60 -5.57
C ARG A 189 -5.44 7.63 -5.92
N ILE A 190 -6.31 7.03 -5.10
CA ILE A 190 -7.76 7.02 -5.30
C ILE A 190 -8.36 8.40 -5.01
N TRP A 191 -7.94 9.09 -3.94
CA TRP A 191 -8.51 10.40 -3.60
C TRP A 191 -7.75 11.58 -4.22
N GLN A 192 -6.54 11.38 -4.74
CA GLN A 192 -5.78 12.40 -5.48
C GLN A 192 -5.41 11.95 -6.91
N PRO A 193 -6.40 11.63 -7.77
CA PRO A 193 -6.15 11.08 -9.11
C PRO A 193 -5.41 12.03 -10.05
N GLU A 194 -5.46 13.34 -9.77
CA GLU A 194 -4.85 14.40 -10.59
C GLU A 194 -3.46 14.81 -10.12
N LEU A 195 -2.95 14.23 -9.02
CA LEU A 195 -1.62 14.57 -8.53
C LEU A 195 -0.58 14.20 -9.61
N TYR A 196 0.05 15.22 -10.18
CA TYR A 196 0.96 15.10 -11.32
C TYR A 196 2.07 14.10 -11.08
N ASP A 197 2.51 13.97 -9.83
CA ASP A 197 3.58 13.07 -9.45
C ASP A 197 3.26 11.63 -9.87
N TYR A 198 2.00 11.16 -9.83
CA TYR A 198 1.65 9.78 -10.21
C TYR A 198 1.90 9.44 -11.68
N GLN A 199 2.21 10.43 -12.52
CA GLN A 199 2.59 10.26 -13.92
C GLN A 199 4.11 10.26 -14.13
N LEU A 200 4.89 10.49 -13.06
CA LEU A 200 6.35 10.55 -13.13
C LEU A 200 6.97 9.15 -12.94
N PRO A 201 8.01 8.80 -13.74
CA PRO A 201 8.74 7.53 -13.61
C PRO A 201 9.40 7.30 -12.24
N ASP A 202 9.64 8.39 -11.50
CA ASP A 202 10.27 8.41 -10.18
C ASP A 202 9.29 8.84 -9.08
N HIS A 203 8.03 8.43 -9.19
CA HIS A 203 7.03 8.72 -8.17
C HIS A 203 7.53 8.29 -6.77
N PRO A 204 7.33 9.10 -5.71
CA PRO A 204 7.80 8.80 -4.36
C PRO A 204 7.49 7.37 -3.87
N TRP A 205 6.29 6.84 -4.09
CA TRP A 205 5.96 5.46 -3.66
C TRP A 205 6.73 4.38 -4.45
N LEU A 206 7.02 4.59 -5.75
CA LEU A 206 7.83 3.65 -6.54
C LEU A 206 9.27 3.65 -6.03
N LYS A 207 9.79 4.84 -5.71
CA LYS A 207 11.11 4.97 -5.08
C LYS A 207 11.14 4.27 -3.73
N GLU A 208 10.17 4.51 -2.86
CA GLU A 208 10.06 3.88 -1.54
C GLU A 208 10.00 2.35 -1.64
N MET A 209 9.18 1.81 -2.55
CA MET A 209 9.08 0.37 -2.81
C MET A 209 10.42 -0.22 -3.26
N ARG A 210 11.09 0.44 -4.23
CA ARG A 210 12.39 0.00 -4.76
C ARG A 210 13.48 0.06 -3.68
N GLU A 211 13.47 1.09 -2.83
CA GLU A 211 14.39 1.23 -1.71
C GLU A 211 14.16 0.18 -0.63
N ALA A 212 12.90 -0.09 -0.28
CA ALA A 212 12.55 -1.13 0.68
C ALA A 212 12.97 -2.53 0.16
N LEU A 213 12.68 -2.82 -1.11
CA LEU A 213 13.06 -4.06 -1.79
C LEU A 213 14.59 -4.28 -1.81
N ARG A 214 15.38 -3.21 -1.96
CA ARG A 214 16.85 -3.29 -1.91
C ARG A 214 17.45 -3.19 -0.51
N GLY A 215 16.65 -2.82 0.49
CA GLY A 215 17.11 -2.56 1.86
C GLY A 215 17.87 -1.24 2.01
N ASP A 216 17.68 -0.29 1.09
CA ASP A 216 18.38 0.99 1.07
C ASP A 216 18.12 1.81 2.34
N HIS A 217 16.90 1.72 2.91
CA HIS A 217 16.49 2.41 4.15
C HIS A 217 17.38 2.04 5.34
N MET A 218 17.74 0.76 5.46
CA MET A 218 18.54 0.24 6.56
C MET A 218 20.04 0.37 6.31
N ARG A 219 20.47 0.38 5.03
CA ARG A 219 21.89 0.37 4.64
C ARG A 219 22.67 1.53 5.26
N VAL A 220 22.15 2.75 5.19
CA VAL A 220 22.83 3.95 5.74
C VAL A 220 23.12 3.80 7.23
N TYR A 221 22.17 3.22 7.99
CA TYR A 221 22.31 3.04 9.43
C TYR A 221 23.25 1.89 9.79
N ARG A 222 23.31 0.84 8.96
CA ARG A 222 24.29 -0.25 9.10
C ARG A 222 25.71 0.26 8.89
N GLU A 223 25.93 1.00 7.81
CA GLU A 223 27.24 1.59 7.50
C GLU A 223 27.73 2.54 8.60
N GLN A 224 26.83 3.37 9.15
CA GLN A 224 27.17 4.24 10.29
C GLN A 224 27.54 3.46 11.56
N ALA A 225 26.88 2.33 11.82
CA ALA A 225 27.18 1.47 12.97
C ALA A 225 28.55 0.80 12.87
N GLU A 226 28.94 0.40 11.65
CA GLU A 226 30.24 -0.19 11.37
C GLU A 226 31.39 0.81 11.51
N GLN A 227 31.16 2.07 11.10
CA GLN A 227 32.16 3.15 11.20
C GLN A 227 32.37 3.66 12.64
N HIS A 228 31.36 3.52 13.49
CA HIS A 228 31.40 3.99 14.88
C HIS A 228 30.86 2.92 15.85
N PRO A 229 31.57 1.80 16.05
CA PRO A 229 31.13 0.74 16.94
C PRO A 229 30.97 1.30 18.35
N ILE A 230 29.78 1.06 18.93
CA ILE A 230 29.51 1.42 20.32
C ILE A 230 30.45 0.58 21.18
N ARG A 231 31.46 1.22 21.79
CA ARG A 231 32.30 0.55 22.78
C ARG A 231 31.44 0.28 24.03
N PRO A 232 31.53 -0.94 24.60
CA PRO A 232 30.79 -1.30 25.80
C PRO A 232 31.12 -0.41 27.00
#